data_AF-A0AAN7IC17-F1
#
_entry.id   AF-A0AAN7IC17-F1
#
_cell.length_a   1.000
_cell.length_b   1.000
_cell.length_c   1.000
_cell.angle_alpha   90.00
_cell.angle_beta   90.00
_cell.angle_gamma   90.00
#
_symmetry.space_group_name_H-M   'P 1'
#
loop_
_entity.id
_entity.type
_entity.pdbx_description
1 polymer ?
#
loop_
_entity_poly.entity_id
_entity_poly.type
_entity_poly.pdbx_seq_one_letter_code
_entity_poly.pdbx_strand_id
1 'polypeptide(L)'
;MISQGFIQSSEESHDLEHVANEYFMELLWRSFFQEAEVAMNRRFKMHDLIHDLAQYVSETDCTLVDTNAKNVKETGHHLSVPFYNVSFFEENLSKLVKANKIRTFILAYNEWAYDQGRIEESTLENLFLV
;
A
#
# COMPACT_ATOMS: atom_id res chain seq x y z
N MET A 1 1.71 -10.34 4.72
CA MET A 1 3.09 -10.19 4.22
C MET A 1 3.87 -9.48 5.30
N ILE A 2 4.86 -10.12 5.92
CA ILE A 2 5.46 -9.57 7.15
C ILE A 2 6.46 -8.44 6.88
N SER A 3 7.14 -8.35 5.72
CA SER A 3 7.88 -7.11 5.36
C SER A 3 8.62 -7.09 4.00
N GLN A 4 8.23 -7.81 2.93
CA GLN A 4 9.03 -7.83 1.66
C GLN A 4 10.55 -8.09 1.85
N GLY A 5 10.95 -8.73 2.95
CA GLY A 5 12.35 -8.97 3.31
C GLY A 5 13.04 -7.87 4.13
N PHE A 6 12.34 -6.83 4.59
CA PHE A 6 12.92 -5.75 5.40
C PHE A 6 13.15 -6.12 6.87
N ILE A 7 12.40 -7.09 7.41
CA ILE A 7 12.62 -7.59 8.77
C ILE A 7 13.68 -8.68 8.72
N GLN A 8 14.79 -8.42 9.38
CA GLN A 8 15.89 -9.36 9.51
C GLN A 8 15.92 -9.89 10.95
N SER A 9 15.80 -11.21 11.11
CA SER A 9 16.10 -11.86 12.39
C SER A 9 17.54 -12.35 12.36
N SER A 10 18.31 -12.00 13.40
CA SER A 10 19.69 -12.46 13.56
C SER A 10 19.79 -13.85 14.19
N GLU A 11 18.72 -14.33 14.83
CA GLU A 11 18.64 -15.65 15.45
C GLU A 11 17.49 -16.46 14.83
N GLU A 12 17.71 -17.77 14.61
CA GLU A 12 16.71 -18.69 14.05
C GLU A 12 15.47 -18.85 14.94
N SER A 13 15.50 -18.41 16.20
CA SER A 13 14.43 -18.61 17.20
C SER A 13 13.56 -17.39 17.48
N HIS A 14 13.89 -16.20 16.97
CA HIS A 14 13.07 -15.02 17.20
C HIS A 14 11.87 -14.99 16.25
N ASP A 15 10.68 -14.85 16.83
CA ASP A 15 9.45 -14.67 16.08
C ASP A 15 9.52 -13.38 15.25
N LEU A 16 9.31 -13.49 13.93
CA LEU A 16 9.36 -12.35 13.02
C LEU A 16 8.34 -11.26 13.40
N GLU A 17 7.22 -11.64 14.03
CA GLU A 17 6.24 -10.67 14.53
C GLU A 17 6.81 -9.85 15.69
N HIS A 18 7.62 -10.46 16.56
CA HIS A 18 8.28 -9.75 17.65
C HIS A 18 9.31 -8.74 17.11
N VAL A 19 10.14 -9.18 16.17
CA VAL A 19 11.15 -8.29 15.52
C VAL A 19 10.46 -7.16 14.74
N ALA A 20 9.36 -7.46 14.04
CA ALA A 20 8.53 -6.45 13.37
C ALA A 20 8.03 -5.39 14.35
N ASN A 21 7.56 -5.84 15.51
CA ASN A 21 7.03 -4.97 16.55
C ASN A 21 8.14 -4.09 17.15
N GLU A 22 9.35 -4.60 17.37
CA GLU A 22 10.48 -3.78 17.82
C GLU A 22 10.81 -2.65 16.83
N TYR A 23 10.90 -2.97 15.53
CA TYR A 23 11.14 -1.98 14.48
C TYR A 23 10.02 -0.94 14.44
N PHE A 24 8.77 -1.38 14.55
CA PHE A 24 7.61 -0.51 14.60
C PHE A 24 7.63 0.42 15.83
N MET A 25 7.98 -0.11 17.01
CA MET A 25 8.09 0.70 18.23
C MET A 25 9.21 1.73 18.13
N GLU A 26 10.32 1.42 17.47
CA GLU A 26 11.37 2.41 17.20
C GLU A 26 10.84 3.56 16.31
N LEU A 27 10.10 3.25 15.24
CA LEU A 27 9.48 4.25 14.39
C LEU A 27 8.46 5.11 15.16
N LEU A 28 7.69 4.49 16.06
CA LEU A 28 6.77 5.20 16.94
C LEU A 28 7.52 6.15 17.90
N TRP A 29 8.60 5.69 18.54
CA TRP A 29 9.43 6.49 19.45
C TRP A 29 10.10 7.67 18.75
N ARG A 30 10.50 7.48 17.49
CA ARG A 30 11.06 8.54 16.63
C ARG A 30 10.00 9.48 16.05
N SER A 31 8.73 9.33 16.45
CA SER A 31 7.60 10.13 15.95
C SER A 31 7.38 10.01 14.43
N PHE A 32 7.82 8.90 13.83
CA PHE A 32 7.49 8.58 12.43
C PHE A 32 5.99 8.24 12.31
N PHE A 33 5.46 7.59 13.35
CA PHE A 33 4.04 7.37 13.54
C PHE A 33 3.55 8.04 14.83
N GLN A 34 2.26 8.33 14.87
CA GLN A 34 1.54 8.83 16.04
C GLN A 34 0.35 7.91 16.31
N GLU A 35 0.09 7.60 17.58
CA GLU A 35 -1.12 6.87 17.99
C GLU A 35 -2.36 7.72 17.67
N ALA A 36 -3.33 7.10 17.00
CA ALA A 36 -4.61 7.69 16.67
C ALA A 36 -5.66 7.11 17.63
N GLU A 37 -6.30 7.98 18.41
CA GLU A 37 -7.36 7.58 19.33
C GLU A 37 -8.59 7.12 18.54
N VAL A 38 -8.86 5.81 18.55
CA VAL A 38 -10.08 5.23 17.99
C VAL A 38 -10.67 4.26 19.01
N ALA A 39 -11.96 4.42 19.29
CA ALA A 39 -12.67 3.84 20.44
C ALA A 39 -12.56 2.32 20.64
N MET A 40 -12.18 1.54 19.61
CA MET A 40 -12.15 0.08 19.67
C MET A 40 -10.83 -0.55 19.25
N ASN A 41 -9.93 0.18 18.57
CA ASN A 41 -8.67 -0.37 18.05
C ASN A 41 -7.55 0.65 18.13
N ARG A 42 -6.35 0.21 18.52
CA ARG A 42 -5.13 1.01 18.46
C ARG A 42 -4.77 1.22 16.99
N ARG A 43 -4.98 2.43 16.48
CA ARG A 43 -4.57 2.84 15.14
C ARG A 43 -3.37 3.77 15.24
N PHE A 44 -2.59 3.83 14.17
CA PHE A 44 -1.46 4.73 14.05
C PHE A 44 -1.55 5.48 12.74
N LYS A 45 -1.12 6.75 12.75
CA LYS A 45 -1.07 7.61 11.56
C LYS A 45 0.35 8.12 11.37
N MET A 46 0.69 8.41 10.13
CA MET A 46 1.91 9.15 9.78
C MET A 46 1.60 10.65 9.87
N HIS A 47 2.57 11.47 10.26
CA HIS A 47 2.44 12.93 10.16
C HIS A 47 2.45 13.36 8.69
N ASP A 48 1.68 14.40 8.34
CA ASP A 48 1.60 14.92 6.96
C ASP A 48 2.98 15.21 6.36
N LEU A 49 3.92 15.75 7.15
CA LEU A 49 5.28 16.01 6.69
C LEU A 49 6.07 14.73 6.35
N ILE A 50 5.93 13.68 7.16
CA ILE A 50 6.59 12.39 6.92
C ILE A 50 5.93 11.69 5.72
N HIS A 51 4.61 11.85 5.59
CA HIS A 51 3.84 11.35 4.46
C HIS A 51 4.26 12.03 3.15
N ASP A 52 4.37 13.34 3.13
CA ASP A 52 4.81 14.10 1.96
C ASP A 52 6.25 13.76 1.59
N LEU A 53 7.12 13.59 2.59
CA LEU A 53 8.49 13.11 2.37
C LEU A 53 8.51 11.71 1.76
N ALA A 54 7.70 10.78 2.27
CA ALA A 54 7.61 9.42 1.73
C ALA A 54 7.10 9.42 0.28
N GLN A 55 6.10 10.25 -0.04
CA GLN A 55 5.63 10.42 -1.42
C GLN A 55 6.73 10.97 -2.32
N TYR A 56 7.46 11.99 -1.87
CA TYR A 56 8.55 12.60 -2.64
C TYR A 56 9.68 11.61 -2.92
N VAL A 57 10.12 10.85 -1.90
CA VAL A 57 11.22 9.88 -2.05
C VAL A 57 10.82 8.68 -2.90
N SER A 58 9.55 8.28 -2.86
CA SER A 58 9.05 7.11 -3.59
C SER A 58 8.45 7.42 -4.96
N GLU A 59 8.41 8.69 -5.37
CA GLU A 59 7.65 9.17 -6.54
C GLU A 59 8.06 8.52 -7.88
N THR A 60 9.28 8.00 -7.96
CA THR A 60 9.84 7.34 -9.16
C THR A 60 9.44 5.88 -9.27
N ASP A 61 9.34 5.19 -8.13
CA ASP A 61 9.19 3.74 -8.05
C ASP A 61 7.79 3.32 -7.61
N CYS A 62 7.11 4.16 -6.85
CA CYS A 62 5.77 3.92 -6.33
C CYS A 62 4.75 4.83 -7.01
N THR A 63 3.56 4.31 -7.22
CA THR A 63 2.44 5.05 -7.78
C THR A 63 1.20 4.76 -6.94
N LEU A 64 0.73 5.80 -6.26
CA LEU A 64 -0.59 5.81 -5.64
C LEU A 64 -1.61 6.25 -6.70
N VAL A 65 -2.52 5.35 -7.06
CA VAL A 65 -3.58 5.62 -8.02
C VAL A 65 -4.63 6.48 -7.35
N ASP A 66 -4.78 7.72 -7.83
CA ASP A 66 -5.83 8.62 -7.38
C ASP A 66 -7.21 8.21 -7.92
N THR A 67 -8.26 8.88 -7.47
CA THR A 67 -9.66 8.63 -7.88
C THR A 67 -9.95 8.79 -9.37
N ASN A 68 -8.98 9.20 -10.19
CA ASN A 68 -9.13 9.36 -11.64
C ASN A 68 -8.10 8.57 -12.45
N ALA A 69 -7.26 7.77 -11.78
CA ALA A 69 -6.08 7.11 -12.34
C ALA A 69 -5.20 8.04 -13.20
N LYS A 70 -5.11 9.32 -12.83
CA LYS A 70 -4.31 10.33 -13.54
C LYS A 70 -2.83 10.18 -13.24
N ASN A 71 -2.50 9.61 -12.09
CA ASN A 71 -1.13 9.50 -11.60
C ASN A 71 -0.44 8.19 -12.00
N VAL A 72 -1.05 7.38 -12.87
CA VAL A 72 -0.45 6.11 -13.33
C VAL A 72 0.78 6.39 -14.19
N LYS A 73 1.97 6.22 -13.61
CA LYS A 73 3.25 6.37 -14.32
C LYS A 73 3.64 5.06 -14.99
N GLU A 74 4.06 5.12 -16.24
CA GLU A 74 4.55 3.95 -17.00
C GLU A 74 5.82 3.33 -16.38
N THR A 75 6.57 4.09 -15.58
CA THR A 75 7.82 3.65 -14.93
C THR A 75 7.65 3.10 -13.53
N GLY A 76 6.45 3.19 -12.95
CA GLY A 76 6.20 2.74 -11.57
C GLY A 76 6.37 1.23 -11.42
N HIS A 77 7.17 0.82 -10.43
CA HIS A 77 7.37 -0.59 -10.07
C HIS A 77 6.36 -1.08 -9.03
N HIS A 78 5.79 -0.18 -8.22
CA HIS A 78 4.86 -0.53 -7.16
C HIS A 78 3.58 0.29 -7.30
N LEU A 79 2.46 -0.42 -7.49
CA LEU A 79 1.16 0.18 -7.73
C LEU A 79 0.27 -0.04 -6.51
N SER A 80 -0.26 1.04 -5.94
CA SER A 80 -1.27 0.98 -4.88
C SER A 80 -2.58 1.57 -5.40
N VAL A 81 -3.64 0.78 -5.35
CA VAL A 81 -4.99 1.20 -5.77
C VAL A 81 -5.91 1.18 -4.56
N PRO A 82 -6.53 2.31 -4.19
CA PRO A 82 -7.48 2.33 -3.11
C PRO A 82 -8.78 1.60 -3.51
N PHE A 83 -9.17 0.65 -2.68
CA PHE A 83 -10.32 -0.24 -2.90
C PHE A 83 -11.55 0.30 -2.18
N TYR A 84 -12.07 1.42 -2.67
CA TYR A 84 -13.35 1.99 -2.23
C TYR A 84 -14.44 1.95 -3.32
N ASN A 85 -14.08 1.59 -4.55
CA ASN A 85 -15.01 1.50 -5.68
C ASN A 85 -14.48 0.53 -6.74
N VAL A 86 -15.23 -0.54 -7.01
CA VAL A 86 -14.89 -1.54 -8.05
C VAL A 86 -15.06 -0.99 -9.46
N SER A 87 -16.06 -0.15 -9.70
CA SER A 87 -16.26 0.48 -11.02
C SER A 87 -15.08 1.36 -11.40
N PHE A 88 -14.49 2.07 -10.43
CA PHE A 88 -13.29 2.86 -10.65
C PHE A 88 -12.11 1.98 -11.12
N PHE A 89 -11.93 0.81 -10.50
CA PHE A 89 -10.89 -0.13 -10.87
C PHE A 89 -11.10 -0.67 -12.29
N GLU A 90 -12.32 -1.10 -12.63
CA GLU A 90 -12.66 -1.62 -13.96
C GLU A 90 -12.49 -0.58 -15.06
N GLU A 91 -12.99 0.65 -14.85
CA GLU A 91 -12.88 1.75 -15.81
C GLU A 91 -11.42 2.13 -16.12
N ASN A 92 -10.53 1.97 -15.14
CA ASN A 92 -9.14 2.36 -15.26
C ASN A 92 -8.18 1.20 -15.49
N LEU A 93 -8.66 -0.05 -15.50
CA LEU A 93 -7.85 -1.26 -15.70
C LEU A 93 -6.98 -1.15 -16.95
N SER A 94 -7.53 -0.66 -18.06
CA SER A 94 -6.80 -0.47 -19.32
C SER A 94 -5.63 0.52 -19.22
N LYS A 95 -5.65 1.47 -18.27
CA LYS A 95 -4.53 2.37 -17.98
C LYS A 95 -3.53 1.72 -17.04
N LEU A 96 -4.01 0.92 -16.08
CA LEU A 96 -3.17 0.19 -15.12
C LEU A 96 -2.34 -0.90 -15.81
N VAL A 97 -2.92 -1.63 -16.76
CA VAL A 97 -2.23 -2.66 -17.57
C VAL A 97 -1.13 -2.06 -18.45
N LYS A 98 -1.20 -0.77 -18.81
CA LYS A 98 -0.12 -0.10 -19.57
C LYS A 98 1.15 0.13 -18.75
N ALA A 99 1.07 0.07 -17.42
CA ALA A 99 2.25 0.12 -16.57
C ALA A 99 2.97 -1.24 -16.63
N ASN A 100 3.84 -1.41 -17.61
CA ASN A 100 4.47 -2.68 -17.98
C ASN A 100 5.69 -3.08 -17.13
N LYS A 101 5.93 -2.41 -16.00
CA LYS A 101 7.06 -2.68 -15.09
C LYS A 101 6.63 -2.95 -13.64
N ILE A 102 5.35 -3.20 -13.40
CA ILE A 102 4.86 -3.43 -12.04
C ILE A 102 5.45 -4.72 -11.46
N ARG A 103 6.13 -4.60 -10.33
CA ARG A 103 6.62 -5.70 -9.49
C ARG A 103 5.69 -6.02 -8.33
N THR A 104 4.92 -5.04 -7.86
CA THR A 104 3.99 -5.24 -6.75
C THR A 104 2.70 -4.44 -6.96
N PHE A 105 1.58 -5.10 -6.72
CA PHE A 105 0.24 -4.53 -6.78
C PHE A 105 -0.44 -4.67 -5.43
N ILE A 106 -0.94 -3.57 -4.87
CA ILE A 106 -1.61 -3.54 -3.56
C ILE A 106 -2.99 -2.94 -3.71
N LEU A 107 -4.02 -3.70 -3.29
CA LEU A 107 -5.37 -3.19 -3.08
C LEU A 107 -5.46 -2.64 -1.65
N ALA A 108 -5.49 -1.31 -1.52
CA ALA A 108 -5.58 -0.66 -0.23
C ALA A 108 -7.04 -0.57 0.21
N TYR A 109 -7.47 -1.52 1.06
CA TYR A 109 -8.82 -1.55 1.62
C TYR A 109 -9.08 -0.32 2.49
N ASN A 110 -10.21 0.36 2.28
CA ASN A 110 -10.67 1.42 3.16
C ASN A 110 -11.93 0.96 3.89
N GLU A 111 -11.78 0.73 5.21
CA GLU A 111 -12.87 0.34 6.12
C GLU A 111 -14.06 1.32 6.13
N TRP A 112 -13.89 2.55 5.63
CA TRP A 112 -14.91 3.61 5.71
C TRP A 112 -15.69 3.80 4.40
N ALA A 113 -15.40 3.02 3.36
CA ALA A 113 -16.11 3.05 2.10
C ALA A 113 -17.30 2.07 2.11
N TYR A 114 -18.50 2.59 1.87
CA TYR A 114 -19.78 1.85 1.95
C TYR A 114 -20.13 1.03 0.70
N ASP A 115 -19.45 1.26 -0.43
CA ASP A 115 -19.71 0.55 -1.68
C ASP A 115 -18.55 -0.40 -2.01
N GLN A 116 -18.54 -1.53 -1.33
CA GLN A 116 -17.55 -2.58 -1.54
C GLN A 116 -18.12 -3.60 -2.53
N GLY A 117 -17.84 -3.39 -3.81
CA GLY A 117 -18.09 -4.39 -4.84
C GLY A 117 -17.11 -5.57 -4.74
N ARG A 118 -17.30 -6.59 -5.57
CA ARG A 118 -16.37 -7.71 -5.74
C ARG A 118 -15.62 -7.54 -7.06
N ILE A 119 -14.29 -7.57 -7.04
CA ILE A 119 -13.49 -7.72 -8.27
C ILE A 119 -13.47 -9.20 -8.64
N GLU A 120 -13.82 -9.52 -9.88
CA GLU A 120 -13.65 -10.87 -10.43
C GLU A 120 -12.16 -11.21 -10.61
N GLU A 121 -11.79 -12.46 -10.36
CA GLU A 121 -10.41 -12.94 -10.49
C GLU A 121 -9.86 -12.75 -11.92
N SER A 122 -10.71 -12.94 -12.93
CA SER A 122 -10.43 -12.68 -14.35
C SER A 122 -9.99 -11.23 -14.62
N THR A 123 -10.51 -10.26 -13.88
CA THR A 123 -10.13 -8.84 -13.99
C THR A 123 -8.70 -8.62 -13.50
N LEU A 124 -8.26 -9.37 -12.49
CA LEU A 124 -6.90 -9.30 -11.93
C LEU A 124 -5.88 -10.00 -12.82
N GLU A 125 -6.24 -11.07 -13.52
CA GLU A 125 -5.33 -11.76 -14.45
C GLU A 125 -4.76 -10.83 -15.52
N ASN A 126 -5.55 -9.85 -15.98
CA ASN A 126 -5.10 -8.84 -16.96
C ASN A 126 -3.92 -7.98 -16.47
N LEU A 127 -3.68 -7.86 -15.16
CA LEU A 127 -2.55 -7.11 -14.59
C LEU A 127 -1.23 -7.89 -14.61
N PHE A 128 -1.26 -9.22 -14.74
CA PHE A 128 -0.08 -10.08 -14.62
C PHE A 128 0.30 -10.80 -15.93
N LEU A 129 -0.51 -10.65 -16.98
CA LEU A 129 -0.35 -11.31 -18.28
C LEU A 129 0.45 -10.49 -19.33
N VAL A 130 1.19 -9.45 -18.92
CA VAL A 130 2.05 -8.62 -19.80
C VAL A 130 3.52 -8.82 -19.48
#